data_AF-A0A9D6ZCS2-F1
#
_entry.id   AF-A0A9D6ZCS2-F1
#
_cell.length_a   1.000
_cell.length_b   1.000
_cell.length_c   1.000
_cell.angle_alpha   90.00
_cell.angle_beta   90.00
_cell.angle_gamma   90.00
#
_symmetry.space_group_name_H-M   'P 1'
#
loop_
_entity.id
_entity.type
_entity.pdbx_description
1 polymer ?
#
loop_
_entity_poly.entity_id
_entity_poly.type
_entity_poly.pdbx_seq_one_letter_code
_entity_poly.pdbx_strand_id
1 'polypeptide(L)'
;MTMTFNSDYLIRLLLRLKLFREEASLSPAEVEKRLILGPGWVNSIENGKIIPSLDVIASFLSVYGKSLSDLAVGARGSVPTIHRSITAEAAGADILIHFAYAKHDATYTLVGATVDQFNEVVLTLRDGLAQLRQLNVSEDDDRAKTIKTESVANAFLKAVQIWPTANPSDIWWFLLYRAYCDQYNHPSEHFRLDFTQSWKRTGGWALERILERHYAPTLARHGINLIIADFERKTSLLQCLDVGHRLEADKIDVLLTVGNGTNEKIIGVVHVKASFAERRTDDVPMSQALVKAGYISPLWTMDCKSMPSAKPHNRGELGTVFFGKGKDARSAKRKDIEDDAFFSACFSYNKNTVPTPPKFKAKARIHVCNFSNTNDAFVNFILAERERVRKKLAV
;
A
#
# COMPACT_ATOMS: atom_id res chain seq x y z
N MET A 1 -1.41 -26.84 3.09
CA MET A 1 -1.17 -26.81 1.64
C MET A 1 -0.41 -25.54 1.36
N THR A 2 0.90 -25.66 1.13
CA THR A 2 1.77 -24.59 0.63
C THR A 2 1.38 -24.31 -0.82
N MET A 3 1.24 -23.04 -1.19
CA MET A 3 1.07 -22.63 -2.59
C MET A 3 2.40 -22.76 -3.32
N THR A 4 2.77 -24.00 -3.59
CA THR A 4 3.63 -24.31 -4.71
C THR A 4 2.76 -25.09 -5.68
N PHE A 5 2.16 -24.38 -6.63
CA PHE A 5 1.88 -24.99 -7.94
C PHE A 5 3.22 -25.25 -8.63
N ASN A 6 4.08 -26.05 -8.00
CA ASN A 6 5.26 -26.57 -8.66
C ASN A 6 4.70 -27.47 -9.74
N SER A 7 5.04 -27.17 -11.00
CA SER A 7 4.69 -28.08 -12.07
C SER A 7 5.22 -29.48 -11.72
N ASP A 8 4.49 -30.52 -12.14
CA ASP A 8 4.93 -31.91 -11.95
C ASP A 8 6.37 -32.10 -12.47
N TYR A 9 6.72 -31.36 -13.51
CA TYR A 9 8.08 -31.25 -14.02
C TYR A 9 9.10 -30.84 -12.94
N LEU A 10 8.89 -29.73 -12.23
CA LEU A 10 9.81 -29.23 -11.21
C LEU A 10 9.89 -30.17 -9.99
N ILE A 11 8.75 -30.72 -9.55
CA ILE A 11 8.72 -31.68 -8.43
C ILE A 11 9.59 -32.90 -8.75
N ARG A 12 9.49 -33.45 -9.97
CA ARG A 12 10.29 -34.60 -10.40
C ARG A 12 11.78 -34.28 -10.44
N LEU A 13 12.17 -33.09 -10.89
CA LEU A 13 13.57 -32.66 -10.87
C LEU A 13 14.10 -32.62 -9.42
N LEU A 14 13.33 -32.05 -8.48
CA LEU A 14 13.76 -31.94 -7.08
C LEU A 14 13.80 -33.30 -6.37
N LEU A 15 12.86 -34.20 -6.66
CA LEU A 15 12.92 -35.59 -6.18
C LEU A 15 14.13 -36.34 -6.75
N ARG A 16 14.51 -36.07 -8.00
CA ARG A 16 15.70 -36.68 -8.57
C ARG A 16 17.00 -36.14 -7.95
N LEU A 17 17.01 -34.85 -7.60
CA LEU A 17 18.12 -34.25 -6.87
C LEU A 17 18.38 -35.00 -5.55
N LYS A 18 17.31 -35.41 -4.86
CA LYS A 18 17.38 -36.27 -3.67
C LYS A 18 18.02 -37.63 -3.97
N LEU A 19 17.59 -38.30 -5.05
CA LEU A 19 18.15 -39.60 -5.44
C LEU A 19 19.65 -39.50 -5.71
N PHE A 20 20.09 -38.44 -6.40
CA PHE A 20 21.51 -38.21 -6.65
C PHE A 20 22.32 -37.98 -5.37
N ARG A 21 21.76 -37.29 -4.38
CA ARG A 21 22.39 -37.15 -3.06
C ARG A 21 22.58 -38.52 -2.38
N GLU A 22 21.54 -39.35 -2.43
CA GLU A 22 21.54 -40.69 -1.83
C GLU A 22 22.51 -41.65 -2.55
N GLU A 23 22.58 -41.59 -3.88
CA GLU A 23 23.59 -42.30 -4.69
C GLU A 23 25.02 -41.90 -4.30
N ALA A 24 25.23 -40.62 -3.99
CA ALA A 24 26.52 -40.11 -3.50
C ALA A 24 26.81 -40.47 -2.03
N SER A 25 25.92 -41.21 -1.36
CA SER A 25 26.01 -41.58 0.06
C SER A 25 26.16 -40.38 1.00
N LEU A 26 25.53 -39.25 0.68
CA LEU A 26 25.56 -38.03 1.48
C LEU A 26 24.26 -37.85 2.26
N SER A 27 24.37 -37.51 3.55
CA SER A 27 23.23 -37.03 4.33
C SER A 27 22.92 -35.56 4.00
N PRO A 28 21.68 -35.10 4.22
CA PRO A 28 21.33 -33.69 4.05
C PRO A 28 22.24 -32.74 4.86
N ALA A 29 22.58 -33.10 6.10
CA ALA A 29 23.42 -32.28 6.97
C ALA A 29 24.87 -32.15 6.45
N GLU A 30 25.41 -33.18 5.82
CA GLU A 30 26.74 -33.11 5.20
C GLU A 30 26.76 -32.17 4.00
N VAL A 31 25.70 -32.21 3.18
CA VAL A 31 25.55 -31.29 2.03
C VAL A 31 25.39 -29.86 2.52
N GLU A 32 24.55 -29.64 3.54
CA GLU A 32 24.38 -28.33 4.19
C GLU A 32 25.71 -27.79 4.71
N LYS A 33 26.52 -28.63 5.36
CA LYS A 33 27.86 -28.26 5.81
C LYS A 33 28.80 -27.90 4.65
N ARG A 34 28.79 -28.67 3.56
CA ARG A 34 29.65 -28.44 2.39
C ARG A 34 29.28 -27.16 1.64
N LEU A 35 27.99 -26.85 1.55
CA LEU A 35 27.47 -25.69 0.83
C LEU A 35 27.22 -24.46 1.73
N ILE A 36 27.56 -24.55 3.02
CA ILE A 36 27.38 -23.47 3.99
C ILE A 36 25.92 -23.01 4.04
N LEU A 37 25.00 -23.97 4.15
CA LEU A 37 23.57 -23.75 4.26
C LEU A 37 23.12 -23.89 5.72
N GLY A 38 22.05 -23.16 6.07
CA GLY A 38 21.37 -23.39 7.34
C GLY A 38 20.74 -24.79 7.42
N PRO A 39 20.37 -25.25 8.62
CA PRO A 39 19.77 -26.57 8.79
C PRO A 39 18.40 -26.66 8.11
N GLY A 40 18.15 -27.77 7.40
CA GLY A 40 16.87 -28.11 6.79
C GLY A 40 16.62 -27.57 5.39
N TRP A 41 17.58 -26.83 4.80
CA TRP A 41 17.48 -26.32 3.43
C TRP A 41 17.48 -27.43 2.39
N VAL A 42 18.39 -28.42 2.52
CA VAL A 42 18.50 -29.52 1.54
C VAL A 42 17.21 -30.32 1.51
N ASN A 43 16.71 -30.71 2.68
CA ASN A 43 15.43 -31.43 2.80
C ASN A 43 14.25 -30.60 2.27
N SER A 44 14.23 -29.29 2.48
CA SER A 44 13.12 -28.45 2.02
C SER A 44 13.11 -28.29 0.50
N ILE A 45 14.29 -28.16 -0.12
CA ILE A 45 14.45 -28.10 -1.57
C ILE A 45 14.07 -29.44 -2.21
N GLU A 46 14.65 -30.54 -1.74
CA GLU A 46 14.45 -31.89 -2.31
C GLU A 46 12.99 -32.36 -2.25
N ASN A 47 12.23 -31.90 -1.25
CA ASN A 47 10.80 -32.19 -1.12
C ASN A 47 9.90 -31.15 -1.81
N GLY A 48 10.46 -30.20 -2.56
CA GLY A 48 9.70 -29.18 -3.28
C GLY A 48 9.01 -28.13 -2.40
N LYS A 49 9.40 -28.01 -1.13
CA LYS A 49 8.90 -26.94 -0.23
C LYS A 49 9.50 -25.59 -0.57
N ILE A 50 10.72 -25.59 -1.09
CA ILE A 50 11.46 -24.40 -1.53
C ILE A 50 11.88 -24.61 -2.97
N ILE A 51 11.67 -23.59 -3.81
CA ILE A 51 12.16 -23.57 -5.19
C ILE A 51 13.53 -22.86 -5.18
N PRO A 52 14.64 -23.57 -5.42
CA PRO A 52 15.96 -22.97 -5.49
C PRO A 52 16.18 -22.25 -6.83
N SER A 53 17.16 -21.34 -6.88
CA SER A 53 17.69 -20.84 -8.15
C SER A 53 18.45 -21.95 -8.89
N LEU A 54 18.67 -21.77 -10.20
CA LEU A 54 19.44 -22.72 -11.00
C LEU A 54 20.89 -22.87 -10.50
N ASP A 55 21.50 -21.79 -9.99
CA ASP A 55 22.86 -21.82 -9.43
C ASP A 55 22.95 -22.70 -8.18
N VAL A 56 21.90 -22.68 -7.34
CA VAL A 56 21.80 -23.54 -6.16
C VAL A 56 21.65 -25.00 -6.59
N ILE A 57 20.83 -25.29 -7.60
CA ILE A 57 20.72 -26.64 -8.18
C ILE A 57 22.08 -27.12 -8.72
N ALA A 58 22.77 -26.28 -9.49
CA ALA A 58 24.09 -26.62 -10.05
C ALA A 58 25.12 -26.89 -8.94
N SER A 59 25.08 -26.12 -7.85
CA SER A 59 25.94 -26.32 -6.67
C SER A 59 25.68 -27.67 -6.00
N PHE A 60 24.42 -28.08 -5.86
CA PHE A 60 24.06 -29.39 -5.30
C PHE A 60 24.58 -30.52 -6.20
N LEU A 61 24.31 -30.41 -7.50
CA LEU A 61 24.75 -31.41 -8.49
C LEU A 61 26.27 -31.59 -8.50
N SER A 62 27.03 -30.49 -8.39
CA SER A 62 28.49 -30.55 -8.27
C SER A 62 28.94 -31.34 -7.04
N VAL A 63 28.30 -31.14 -5.88
CA VAL A 63 28.59 -31.93 -4.67
C VAL A 63 28.25 -33.41 -4.85
N TYR A 64 27.25 -33.73 -5.68
CA TYR A 64 26.79 -35.10 -5.93
C TYR A 64 27.54 -35.80 -7.08
N GLY A 65 28.46 -35.09 -7.76
CA GLY A 65 29.15 -35.61 -8.94
C GLY A 65 28.24 -35.79 -10.16
N LYS A 66 27.22 -34.94 -10.31
CA LYS A 66 26.24 -34.97 -11.40
C LYS A 66 26.20 -33.63 -12.15
N SER A 67 25.53 -33.64 -13.29
CA SER A 67 25.32 -32.47 -14.16
C SER A 67 23.83 -32.11 -14.31
N LEU A 68 23.55 -30.93 -14.88
CA LEU A 68 22.19 -30.53 -15.23
C LEU A 68 21.58 -31.47 -16.29
N SER A 69 22.39 -31.99 -17.20
CA SER A 69 21.96 -32.99 -18.19
C SER A 69 21.46 -34.25 -17.51
N ASP A 70 22.20 -34.74 -16.50
CA ASP A 70 21.78 -35.89 -15.71
C ASP A 70 20.45 -35.63 -15.02
N LEU A 71 20.26 -34.43 -14.46
CA LEU A 71 19.02 -34.05 -13.80
C LEU A 71 17.82 -34.07 -14.77
N ALA A 72 18.02 -33.59 -16.00
CA ALA A 72 16.97 -33.45 -17.01
C ALA A 72 16.54 -34.77 -17.69
N VAL A 73 17.32 -35.85 -17.59
CA VAL A 73 17.03 -37.12 -18.31
C VAL A 73 15.61 -37.65 -18.01
N GLY A 74 14.72 -37.68 -18.99
CA GLY A 74 13.37 -38.20 -18.78
C GLY A 74 12.46 -37.30 -17.92
N ALA A 75 12.87 -36.05 -17.66
CA ALA A 75 11.99 -35.05 -17.09
C ALA A 75 10.85 -34.75 -18.08
N ARG A 76 9.61 -35.00 -17.65
CA ARG A 76 8.38 -34.75 -18.39
C ARG A 76 7.38 -34.06 -17.47
N GLY A 77 6.45 -33.31 -18.04
CA GLY A 77 5.41 -32.63 -17.28
C GLY A 77 5.06 -31.27 -17.89
N SER A 78 4.20 -30.53 -17.19
CA SER A 78 3.83 -29.17 -17.59
C SER A 78 4.99 -28.19 -17.40
N VAL A 79 5.13 -27.27 -18.35
CA VAL A 79 6.09 -26.18 -18.26
C VAL A 79 5.69 -25.27 -17.09
N PRO A 80 6.64 -24.91 -16.19
CA PRO A 80 6.34 -23.99 -15.11
C PRO A 80 6.00 -22.60 -15.66
N THR A 81 5.04 -21.93 -15.02
CA THR A 81 4.75 -20.52 -15.29
C THR A 81 5.73 -19.62 -14.55
N ILE A 82 5.86 -18.36 -14.99
CA ILE A 82 6.63 -17.36 -14.25
C ILE A 82 6.04 -17.22 -12.85
N HIS A 83 6.88 -17.38 -11.83
CA HIS A 83 6.48 -17.20 -10.44
C HIS A 83 6.33 -15.71 -10.12
N ARG A 84 5.08 -15.24 -10.06
CA ARG A 84 4.72 -13.87 -9.67
C ARG A 84 4.57 -13.80 -8.14
N SER A 85 4.86 -12.64 -7.54
CA SER A 85 4.64 -12.43 -6.09
C SER A 85 3.16 -12.22 -5.74
N ILE A 86 2.34 -11.95 -6.75
CA ILE A 86 0.88 -11.83 -6.69
C ILE A 86 0.26 -12.53 -7.89
N THR A 87 -0.79 -13.33 -7.67
CA THR A 87 -1.59 -13.95 -8.73
C THR A 87 -3.07 -13.88 -8.39
N ALA A 88 -3.92 -14.05 -9.39
CA ALA A 88 -5.37 -14.16 -9.22
C ALA A 88 -5.88 -15.46 -9.85
N GLU A 89 -6.80 -16.12 -9.15
CA GLU A 89 -7.53 -17.31 -9.60
C GLU A 89 -9.03 -17.03 -9.59
N ALA A 90 -9.76 -17.51 -10.59
CA ALA A 90 -11.21 -17.39 -10.63
C ALA A 90 -11.87 -18.29 -9.56
N ALA A 91 -12.84 -17.76 -8.82
CA ALA A 91 -13.60 -18.47 -7.81
C ALA A 91 -15.09 -18.13 -7.92
N GLY A 92 -15.78 -18.77 -8.86
CA GLY A 92 -17.17 -18.46 -9.15
C GLY A 92 -17.32 -17.06 -9.75
N ALA A 93 -18.06 -16.18 -9.08
CA ALA A 93 -18.22 -14.78 -9.46
C ALA A 93 -17.15 -13.85 -8.87
N ASP A 94 -16.23 -14.41 -8.08
CA ASP A 94 -15.18 -13.68 -7.37
C ASP A 94 -13.80 -14.09 -7.91
N ILE A 95 -12.75 -13.43 -7.44
CA ILE A 95 -11.37 -13.94 -7.56
C ILE A 95 -10.73 -14.15 -6.19
N LEU A 96 -9.81 -15.09 -6.14
CA LEU A 96 -8.87 -15.28 -5.06
C LEU A 96 -7.53 -14.67 -5.47
N ILE A 97 -7.08 -13.67 -4.71
CA ILE A 97 -5.77 -13.05 -4.88
C ILE A 97 -4.79 -13.72 -3.93
N HIS A 98 -3.74 -14.30 -4.48
CA HIS A 98 -2.73 -15.06 -3.75
C HIS A 98 -1.43 -14.28 -3.63
N PHE A 99 -0.82 -14.25 -2.45
CA PHE A 99 0.46 -13.59 -2.20
C PHE A 99 1.13 -14.11 -0.93
N ALA A 100 2.46 -13.98 -0.85
CA ALA A 100 3.20 -14.27 0.37
C ALA A 100 2.93 -13.19 1.44
N TYR A 101 2.64 -13.60 2.67
CA TYR A 101 2.49 -12.70 3.81
C TYR A 101 3.12 -13.24 5.09
N ALA A 102 4.33 -12.76 5.39
CA ALA A 102 5.20 -13.32 6.42
C ALA A 102 5.40 -14.82 6.18
N LYS A 103 5.01 -15.68 7.12
CA LYS A 103 5.12 -17.15 7.02
C LYS A 103 3.95 -17.83 6.33
N HIS A 104 3.02 -17.07 5.74
CA HIS A 104 1.77 -17.58 5.19
C HIS A 104 1.71 -17.37 3.68
N ASP A 105 1.17 -18.37 2.97
CA ASP A 105 0.62 -18.20 1.63
C ASP A 105 -0.80 -17.66 1.80
N ALA A 106 -0.95 -16.35 1.72
CA ALA A 106 -2.19 -15.66 1.99
C ALA A 106 -3.11 -15.67 0.77
N THR A 107 -4.41 -15.72 1.02
CA THR A 107 -5.46 -15.56 0.03
C THR A 107 -6.45 -14.49 0.48
N TYR A 108 -6.71 -13.53 -0.40
CA TYR A 108 -7.73 -12.51 -0.23
C TYR A 108 -8.80 -12.67 -1.32
N THR A 109 -10.08 -12.69 -0.93
CA THR A 109 -11.19 -12.76 -1.88
C THR A 109 -11.59 -11.35 -2.30
N LEU A 110 -11.57 -11.06 -3.60
CA LEU A 110 -12.16 -9.86 -4.16
C LEU A 110 -13.50 -10.22 -4.81
N VAL A 111 -14.58 -9.80 -4.15
CA VAL A 111 -15.96 -10.15 -4.51
C VAL A 111 -16.38 -9.46 -5.80
N GLY A 112 -17.03 -10.19 -6.71
CA GLY A 112 -17.58 -9.66 -7.95
C GLY A 112 -16.54 -9.21 -8.97
N ALA A 113 -15.31 -9.71 -8.87
CA ALA A 113 -14.21 -9.38 -9.76
C ALA A 113 -13.87 -10.55 -10.69
N THR A 114 -13.28 -10.26 -11.84
CA THR A 114 -12.74 -11.28 -12.76
C THR A 114 -11.22 -11.22 -12.85
N VAL A 115 -10.60 -12.30 -13.32
CA VAL A 115 -9.14 -12.35 -13.56
C VAL A 115 -8.73 -11.33 -14.62
N ASP A 116 -9.56 -11.07 -15.63
CA ASP A 116 -9.28 -10.07 -16.67
C ASP A 116 -9.26 -8.65 -16.09
N GLN A 117 -10.20 -8.31 -15.21
CA GLN A 117 -10.20 -7.03 -14.49
C GLN A 117 -8.98 -6.87 -13.58
N PHE A 118 -8.60 -7.94 -12.88
CA PHE A 118 -7.36 -7.95 -12.10
C PHE A 118 -6.14 -7.68 -12.98
N ASN A 119 -6.04 -8.37 -14.12
CA ASN A 119 -4.96 -8.17 -15.08
C ASN A 119 -4.96 -6.75 -15.64
N GLU A 120 -6.12 -6.17 -15.94
CA GLU A 120 -6.25 -4.78 -16.42
C GLU A 120 -5.66 -3.76 -15.42
N VAL A 121 -5.92 -3.93 -14.13
CA VAL A 121 -5.35 -3.08 -13.07
C VAL A 121 -3.83 -3.26 -12.95
N VAL A 122 -3.35 -4.51 -12.95
CA VAL A 122 -1.91 -4.80 -12.86
C VAL A 122 -1.17 -4.31 -14.10
N LEU A 123 -1.76 -4.44 -15.29
CA LEU A 123 -1.22 -3.91 -16.54
C LEU A 123 -1.16 -2.38 -16.53
N THR A 124 -2.19 -1.71 -16.01
CA THR A 124 -2.17 -0.25 -15.83
C THR A 124 -0.98 0.19 -14.98
N LEU A 125 -0.67 -0.54 -13.90
CA LEU A 125 0.51 -0.28 -13.07
C LEU A 125 1.81 -0.53 -13.84
N ARG A 126 1.95 -1.72 -14.45
CA ARG A 126 3.15 -2.13 -15.21
C ARG A 126 3.47 -1.14 -16.34
N ASP A 127 2.46 -0.75 -17.11
CA ASP A 127 2.64 0.10 -18.28
C ASP A 127 2.99 1.54 -17.91
N GLY A 128 2.47 2.02 -16.78
CA GLY A 128 2.96 3.25 -16.17
C GLY A 128 4.44 3.15 -15.79
N LEU A 129 4.82 2.09 -15.07
CA LEU A 129 6.21 1.88 -14.61
C LEU A 129 7.20 1.66 -15.77
N ALA A 130 6.74 1.11 -16.90
CA ALA A 130 7.56 0.93 -18.10
C ALA A 130 8.13 2.25 -18.66
N GLN A 131 7.51 3.40 -18.34
CA GLN A 131 7.98 4.72 -18.76
C GLN A 131 9.33 5.10 -18.14
N LEU A 132 9.72 4.50 -17.02
CA LEU A 132 11.03 4.71 -16.39
C LEU A 132 12.18 4.44 -17.38
N ARG A 133 12.03 3.37 -18.17
CA ARG A 133 13.01 2.99 -19.20
C ARG A 133 12.90 3.88 -20.45
N GLN A 134 11.69 4.16 -20.91
CA GLN A 134 11.45 4.92 -22.15
C GLN A 134 12.05 6.32 -22.09
N LEU A 135 12.04 6.93 -20.90
CA LEU A 135 12.55 8.27 -20.67
C LEU A 135 14.02 8.30 -20.22
N ASN A 136 14.68 7.14 -20.15
CA ASN A 136 16.07 6.95 -19.71
C ASN A 136 16.38 7.68 -18.40
N VAL A 137 15.48 7.52 -17.42
CA VAL A 137 15.49 8.26 -16.17
C VAL A 137 16.21 7.45 -15.10
N SER A 138 17.18 8.05 -14.41
CA SER A 138 17.83 7.40 -13.27
C SER A 138 16.89 7.33 -12.06
N GLU A 139 17.10 6.36 -11.17
CA GLU A 139 16.29 6.16 -9.95
C GLU A 139 16.19 7.41 -9.07
N ASP A 140 17.24 8.23 -9.02
CA ASP A 140 17.34 9.43 -8.17
C ASP A 140 16.75 10.70 -8.81
N ASP A 141 16.26 10.61 -10.05
CA ASP A 141 15.64 11.73 -10.76
C ASP A 141 14.19 11.95 -10.28
N ASP A 142 13.81 13.20 -10.05
CA ASP A 142 12.44 13.58 -9.68
C ASP A 142 11.38 13.10 -10.71
N ARG A 143 11.78 12.90 -11.97
CA ARG A 143 10.94 12.27 -12.99
C ARG A 143 10.63 10.82 -12.67
N ALA A 144 11.57 10.04 -12.14
CA ALA A 144 11.34 8.64 -11.77
C ALA A 144 10.35 8.56 -10.60
N LYS A 145 10.52 9.45 -9.62
CA LYS A 145 9.56 9.63 -8.53
C LYS A 145 8.16 9.93 -9.06
N THR A 146 8.05 10.86 -10.02
CA THR A 146 6.77 11.24 -10.63
C THR A 146 6.13 10.06 -11.34
N ILE A 147 6.88 9.36 -12.21
CA ILE A 147 6.38 8.18 -12.94
C ILE A 147 5.86 7.11 -11.99
N LYS A 148 6.62 6.76 -10.94
CA LYS A 148 6.21 5.76 -9.95
C LYS A 148 4.93 6.18 -9.22
N THR A 149 4.87 7.43 -8.78
CA THR A 149 3.72 8.02 -8.08
C THR A 149 2.47 7.97 -8.94
N GLU A 150 2.59 8.41 -10.19
CA GLU A 150 1.53 8.44 -11.19
C GLU A 150 1.02 7.05 -11.55
N SER A 151 1.93 6.09 -11.73
CA SER A 151 1.58 4.71 -12.08
C SER A 151 0.74 4.05 -10.98
N VAL A 152 1.12 4.23 -9.72
CA VAL A 152 0.36 3.72 -8.57
C VAL A 152 -0.98 4.42 -8.45
N ALA A 153 -1.02 5.75 -8.58
CA ALA A 153 -2.26 6.51 -8.50
C ALA A 153 -3.27 6.12 -9.60
N ASN A 154 -2.79 5.99 -10.84
CA ASN A 154 -3.59 5.56 -11.99
C ASN A 154 -4.16 4.16 -11.80
N ALA A 155 -3.33 3.20 -11.41
CA ALA A 155 -3.76 1.83 -11.18
C ALA A 155 -4.79 1.74 -10.03
N PHE A 156 -4.59 2.51 -8.96
CA PHE A 156 -5.56 2.55 -7.86
C PHE A 156 -6.91 3.16 -8.29
N LEU A 157 -6.88 4.32 -8.97
CA LEU A 157 -8.10 4.98 -9.45
C LEU A 157 -8.86 4.09 -10.45
N LYS A 158 -8.14 3.38 -11.31
CA LYS A 158 -8.70 2.36 -12.20
C LYS A 158 -9.36 1.21 -11.42
N ALA A 159 -8.70 0.70 -10.39
CA ALA A 159 -9.23 -0.37 -9.55
C ALA A 159 -10.53 0.02 -8.85
N VAL A 160 -10.61 1.21 -8.24
CA VAL A 160 -11.84 1.66 -7.56
C VAL A 160 -12.95 2.05 -8.55
N GLN A 161 -12.61 2.39 -9.79
CA GLN A 161 -13.59 2.56 -10.87
C GLN A 161 -14.20 1.22 -11.32
N ILE A 162 -13.37 0.18 -11.46
CA ILE A 162 -13.83 -1.17 -11.84
C ILE A 162 -14.61 -1.82 -10.69
N TRP A 163 -14.15 -1.66 -9.45
CA TRP A 163 -14.74 -2.27 -8.26
C TRP A 163 -15.21 -1.23 -7.24
N PRO A 164 -16.25 -0.42 -7.55
CA PRO A 164 -16.72 0.66 -6.68
C PRO A 164 -17.27 0.16 -5.33
N THR A 165 -17.69 -1.11 -5.28
CA THR A 165 -18.22 -1.77 -4.08
C THR A 165 -17.13 -2.47 -3.25
N ALA A 166 -15.90 -2.61 -3.75
CA ALA A 166 -14.80 -3.17 -2.96
C ALA A 166 -14.38 -2.21 -1.84
N ASN A 167 -13.63 -2.72 -0.87
CA ASN A 167 -13.01 -1.91 0.17
C ASN A 167 -11.74 -1.23 -0.41
N PRO A 168 -11.68 0.11 -0.52
CA PRO A 168 -10.52 0.79 -1.11
C PRO A 168 -9.21 0.49 -0.37
N SER A 169 -9.27 0.37 0.95
CA SER A 169 -8.12 -0.03 1.77
C SER A 169 -7.60 -1.44 1.44
N ASP A 170 -8.49 -2.37 1.12
CA ASP A 170 -8.09 -3.74 0.73
C ASP A 170 -7.48 -3.76 -0.67
N ILE A 171 -8.01 -2.97 -1.61
CA ILE A 171 -7.40 -2.77 -2.93
C ILE A 171 -5.97 -2.23 -2.75
N TRP A 172 -5.80 -1.20 -1.93
CA TRP A 172 -4.49 -0.60 -1.67
C TRP A 172 -3.50 -1.62 -1.07
N TRP A 173 -3.94 -2.37 -0.05
CA TRP A 173 -3.08 -3.20 0.78
C TRP A 173 -2.82 -4.61 0.23
N PHE A 174 -3.86 -5.28 -0.29
CA PHE A 174 -3.77 -6.67 -0.76
C PHE A 174 -3.54 -6.79 -2.26
N LEU A 175 -3.82 -5.75 -3.05
CA LEU A 175 -3.57 -5.75 -4.50
C LEU A 175 -2.44 -4.81 -4.88
N LEU A 176 -2.62 -3.49 -4.77
CA LEU A 176 -1.69 -2.49 -5.33
C LEU A 176 -0.29 -2.59 -4.72
N TYR A 177 -0.19 -2.66 -3.38
CA TYR A 177 1.09 -2.85 -2.70
C TYR A 177 1.81 -4.11 -3.19
N ARG A 178 1.09 -5.23 -3.31
CA ARG A 178 1.64 -6.52 -3.72
C ARG A 178 2.08 -6.51 -5.19
N ALA A 179 1.25 -5.94 -6.06
CA ALA A 179 1.57 -5.75 -7.47
C ALA A 179 2.77 -4.82 -7.66
N TYR A 180 2.89 -3.74 -6.88
CA TYR A 180 4.08 -2.89 -6.92
C TYR A 180 5.34 -3.62 -6.45
N CYS A 181 5.24 -4.49 -5.45
CA CYS A 181 6.40 -5.27 -4.99
C CYS A 181 6.76 -6.47 -5.90
N ASP A 182 5.96 -6.76 -6.92
CA ASP A 182 6.30 -7.75 -7.94
C ASP A 182 7.35 -7.21 -8.90
N GLN A 183 8.55 -7.76 -8.87
CA GLN A 183 9.67 -7.32 -9.71
C GLN A 183 9.34 -7.34 -11.22
N TYR A 184 8.45 -8.23 -11.65
CA TYR A 184 8.09 -8.36 -13.07
C TYR A 184 7.12 -7.26 -13.56
N ASN A 185 6.66 -6.38 -12.66
CA ASN A 185 5.93 -5.18 -13.04
C ASN A 185 6.86 -3.97 -13.27
N HIS A 186 8.16 -4.11 -13.01
CA HIS A 186 9.16 -3.07 -13.21
C HIS A 186 10.05 -3.38 -14.42
N PRO A 187 10.69 -2.36 -15.02
CA PRO A 187 11.75 -2.58 -16.00
C PRO A 187 12.86 -3.48 -15.44
N SER A 188 13.41 -4.34 -16.29
CA SER A 188 14.41 -5.32 -15.88
C SER A 188 15.69 -4.70 -15.30
N GLU A 189 16.04 -3.47 -15.66
CA GLU A 189 17.19 -2.74 -15.08
C GLU A 189 17.03 -2.48 -13.57
N HIS A 190 15.80 -2.54 -13.05
CA HIS A 190 15.46 -2.31 -11.65
C HIS A 190 15.32 -3.62 -10.84
N PHE A 191 15.61 -4.79 -11.42
CA PHE A 191 15.34 -6.10 -10.77
C PHE A 191 16.04 -6.32 -9.42
N ARG A 192 17.11 -5.59 -9.12
CA ARG A 192 17.87 -5.69 -7.86
C ARG A 192 17.35 -4.76 -6.76
N LEU A 193 16.36 -3.93 -7.04
CA LEU A 193 15.85 -2.97 -6.07
C LEU A 193 14.96 -3.65 -5.03
N ASP A 194 15.02 -3.12 -3.81
CA ASP A 194 14.03 -3.45 -2.77
C ASP A 194 12.75 -2.65 -3.01
N PHE A 195 11.80 -3.25 -3.74
CA PHE A 195 10.52 -2.63 -4.02
C PHE A 195 9.66 -2.42 -2.77
N THR A 196 9.91 -3.13 -1.66
CA THR A 196 9.23 -2.89 -0.39
C THR A 196 9.70 -1.57 0.23
N GLN A 197 10.99 -1.27 0.16
CA GLN A 197 11.51 0.04 0.60
C GLN A 197 11.09 1.16 -0.35
N SER A 198 11.13 0.91 -1.66
CA SER A 198 10.63 1.86 -2.66
C SER A 198 9.16 2.24 -2.40
N TRP A 199 8.31 1.25 -2.11
CA TRP A 199 6.89 1.47 -1.78
C TRP A 199 6.68 2.41 -0.59
N LYS A 200 7.54 2.37 0.45
CA LYS A 200 7.36 3.22 1.64
C LYS A 200 7.34 4.72 1.33
N ARG A 201 7.98 5.14 0.24
CA ARG A 201 7.94 6.53 -0.26
C ARG A 201 6.87 6.69 -1.33
N THR A 202 6.93 5.88 -2.39
CA THR A 202 6.01 5.97 -3.54
C THR A 202 4.55 5.84 -3.12
N GLY A 203 4.22 4.94 -2.20
CA GLY A 203 2.85 4.75 -1.72
C GLY A 203 2.30 5.98 -1.00
N GLY A 204 3.13 6.71 -0.25
CA GLY A 204 2.70 7.97 0.41
C GLY A 204 2.34 9.03 -0.63
N TRP A 205 3.27 9.32 -1.53
CA TRP A 205 3.05 10.32 -2.59
C TRP A 205 1.90 9.96 -3.53
N ALA A 206 1.74 8.68 -3.86
CA ALA A 206 0.63 8.23 -4.70
C ALA A 206 -0.71 8.43 -4.00
N LEU A 207 -0.76 8.28 -2.67
CA LEU A 207 -1.98 8.51 -1.90
C LEU A 207 -2.38 10.00 -1.89
N GLU A 208 -1.41 10.90 -1.75
CA GLU A 208 -1.62 12.34 -1.91
C GLU A 208 -2.18 12.64 -3.30
N ARG A 209 -1.60 12.06 -4.35
CA ARG A 209 -2.04 12.25 -5.74
C ARG A 209 -3.44 11.71 -5.99
N ILE A 210 -3.81 10.58 -5.38
CA ILE A 210 -5.16 10.02 -5.45
C ILE A 210 -6.18 10.98 -4.82
N LEU A 211 -5.88 11.50 -3.62
CA LEU A 211 -6.73 12.47 -2.93
C LEU A 211 -6.95 13.73 -3.79
N GLU A 212 -5.87 14.32 -4.30
CA GLU A 212 -5.92 15.49 -5.17
C GLU A 212 -6.78 15.22 -6.41
N ARG A 213 -6.53 14.15 -7.15
CA ARG A 213 -7.27 13.83 -8.38
C ARG A 213 -8.74 13.53 -8.13
N HIS A 214 -9.06 12.85 -7.04
CA HIS A 214 -10.42 12.50 -6.73
C HIS A 214 -11.23 13.73 -6.31
N TYR A 215 -10.69 14.58 -5.42
CA TYR A 215 -11.48 15.64 -4.79
C TYR A 215 -11.24 17.05 -5.33
N ALA A 216 -10.07 17.38 -5.87
CA ALA A 216 -9.76 18.74 -6.32
C ALA A 216 -10.77 19.27 -7.36
N PRO A 217 -11.23 18.51 -8.37
CA PRO A 217 -12.22 19.02 -9.32
C PRO A 217 -13.56 19.39 -8.66
N THR A 218 -13.95 18.68 -7.60
CA THR A 218 -15.20 18.95 -6.89
C THR A 218 -15.06 20.18 -5.99
N LEU A 219 -13.96 20.27 -5.24
CA LEU A 219 -13.67 21.42 -4.37
C LEU A 219 -13.44 22.72 -5.17
N ALA A 220 -12.83 22.62 -6.36
CA ALA A 220 -12.59 23.76 -7.24
C ALA A 220 -13.89 24.43 -7.70
N ARG A 221 -14.99 23.67 -7.88
CA ARG A 221 -16.33 24.25 -8.18
C ARG A 221 -16.86 25.14 -7.05
N HIS A 222 -16.33 24.97 -5.85
CA HIS A 222 -16.61 25.81 -4.71
C HIS A 222 -15.53 26.87 -4.49
N GLY A 223 -14.53 27.01 -5.37
CA GLY A 223 -13.43 27.98 -5.21
C GLY A 223 -12.44 27.60 -4.10
N ILE A 224 -12.29 26.30 -3.84
CA ILE A 224 -11.28 25.75 -2.94
C ILE A 224 -10.29 24.94 -3.78
N ASN A 225 -9.00 25.24 -3.65
CA ASN A 225 -7.95 24.46 -4.27
C ASN A 225 -7.49 23.38 -3.27
N LEU A 226 -7.39 22.14 -3.73
CA LEU A 226 -6.76 21.04 -3.02
C LEU A 226 -5.53 20.66 -3.84
N ILE A 227 -4.33 20.93 -3.33
CA ILE A 227 -3.10 20.90 -4.14
C ILE A 227 -1.93 20.25 -3.42
N ILE A 228 -1.12 19.52 -4.18
CA ILE A 228 0.23 19.11 -3.80
C ILE A 228 1.19 20.20 -4.30
N ALA A 229 1.70 21.01 -3.38
CA ALA A 229 2.62 22.10 -3.71
C ALA A 229 4.09 21.68 -3.53
N ASP A 230 4.99 22.34 -4.26
CA ASP A 230 6.43 22.24 -4.02
C ASP A 230 6.85 22.91 -2.70
N PHE A 231 8.12 22.74 -2.32
CA PHE A 231 8.64 23.24 -1.06
C PHE A 231 8.63 24.77 -0.98
N GLU A 232 8.92 25.47 -2.07
CA GLU A 232 8.96 26.94 -2.10
C GLU A 232 7.58 27.53 -1.88
N ARG A 233 6.57 27.03 -2.60
CA ARG A 233 5.17 27.45 -2.47
C ARG A 233 4.59 27.06 -1.11
N LYS A 234 4.93 25.89 -0.56
CA LYS A 234 4.56 25.53 0.82
C LYS A 234 5.13 26.55 1.80
N THR A 235 6.41 26.87 1.68
CA THR A 235 7.09 27.81 2.57
C THR A 235 6.47 29.21 2.50
N SER A 236 6.18 29.72 1.29
CA SER A 236 5.57 31.04 1.12
C SER A 236 4.17 31.12 1.71
N LEU A 237 3.33 30.09 1.49
CA LEU A 237 1.97 30.06 2.05
C LEU A 237 1.97 29.90 3.57
N LEU A 238 2.94 29.18 4.14
CA LEU A 238 3.07 29.02 5.59
C LEU A 238 3.50 30.29 6.32
N GLN A 239 4.29 31.15 5.68
CA GLN A 239 4.70 32.43 6.28
C GLN A 239 3.51 33.34 6.59
N CYS A 240 2.38 33.14 5.91
CA CYS A 240 1.15 33.89 6.14
C CYS A 240 0.27 33.32 7.27
N LEU A 241 0.65 32.20 7.89
CA LEU A 241 -0.13 31.59 8.97
C LEU A 241 0.24 32.18 10.34
N ASP A 242 -0.77 32.64 11.07
CA ASP A 242 -0.63 33.04 12.47
C ASP A 242 -0.95 31.87 13.40
N VAL A 243 0.03 31.00 13.62
CA VAL A 243 -0.10 29.79 14.46
C VAL A 243 0.80 29.83 15.70
N GLY A 244 1.51 30.93 15.93
CA GLY A 244 2.34 31.16 17.13
C GLY A 244 3.61 30.30 17.24
N HIS A 245 3.96 29.51 16.21
CA HIS A 245 5.22 28.76 16.11
C HIS A 245 5.51 28.40 14.65
N ARG A 246 6.74 27.96 14.38
CA ARG A 246 7.17 27.57 13.03
C ARG A 246 6.55 26.23 12.64
N LEU A 247 5.89 26.20 11.49
CA LEU A 247 5.44 24.98 10.83
C LEU A 247 6.51 24.47 9.87
N GLU A 248 6.67 23.15 9.82
CA GLU A 248 7.66 22.48 8.97
C GLU A 248 7.03 22.11 7.62
N ALA A 249 7.49 22.74 6.53
CA ALA A 249 6.88 22.57 5.20
C ALA A 249 6.94 21.12 4.66
N ASP A 250 7.90 20.31 5.09
CA ASP A 250 8.05 18.89 4.73
C ASP A 250 7.00 17.99 5.37
N LYS A 251 6.32 18.44 6.43
CA LYS A 251 5.22 17.70 7.09
C LYS A 251 3.86 17.92 6.44
N ILE A 252 3.78 18.80 5.44
CA ILE A 252 2.55 19.09 4.72
C ILE A 252 2.41 18.09 3.58
N ASP A 253 1.38 17.27 3.65
CA ASP A 253 1.04 16.36 2.57
C ASP A 253 0.29 17.14 1.46
N VAL A 254 -0.92 17.65 1.76
CA VAL A 254 -1.78 18.37 0.79
C VAL A 254 -2.31 19.68 1.37
N LEU A 255 -2.26 20.76 0.59
CA LEU A 255 -2.76 22.08 0.98
C LEU A 255 -4.22 22.28 0.58
N LEU A 256 -4.95 23.02 1.43
CA LEU A 256 -6.25 23.62 1.10
C LEU A 256 -6.09 25.14 1.01
N THR A 257 -6.34 25.70 -0.16
CA THR A 257 -6.24 27.15 -0.39
C THR A 257 -7.51 27.71 -1.03
N VAL A 258 -7.64 29.04 -0.98
CA VAL A 258 -8.66 29.81 -1.71
C VAL A 258 -7.98 30.99 -2.41
N GLY A 259 -8.61 31.50 -3.47
CA GLY A 259 -7.99 32.53 -4.30
C GLY A 259 -6.89 31.95 -5.19
N ASN A 260 -6.18 32.84 -5.90
CA ASN A 260 -5.13 32.49 -6.86
C ASN A 260 -4.01 33.53 -6.84
N GLY A 261 -2.81 33.12 -7.23
CA GLY A 261 -1.65 34.02 -7.37
C GLY A 261 -1.31 34.70 -6.05
N THR A 262 -1.11 36.02 -6.09
CA THR A 262 -0.78 36.82 -4.90
C THR A 262 -1.90 36.91 -3.86
N ASN A 263 -3.14 36.58 -4.24
CA ASN A 263 -4.29 36.54 -3.34
C ASN A 263 -4.59 35.13 -2.83
N GLU A 264 -3.74 34.15 -3.13
CA GLU A 264 -3.89 32.80 -2.60
C GLU A 264 -3.69 32.80 -1.09
N LYS A 265 -4.67 32.24 -0.38
CA LYS A 265 -4.64 32.11 1.07
C LYS A 265 -4.86 30.66 1.46
N ILE A 266 -4.03 30.19 2.38
CA ILE A 266 -4.18 28.87 2.99
C ILE A 266 -5.35 28.89 3.99
N ILE A 267 -6.22 27.89 3.88
CA ILE A 267 -7.34 27.66 4.81
C ILE A 267 -7.15 26.37 5.62
N GLY A 268 -6.24 25.49 5.21
CA GLY A 268 -5.93 24.28 5.93
C GLY A 268 -4.89 23.38 5.28
N VAL A 269 -4.62 22.27 5.96
CA VAL A 269 -3.71 21.20 5.51
C VAL A 269 -4.40 19.87 5.73
N VAL A 270 -4.42 19.00 4.70
CA VAL A 270 -4.90 17.63 4.84
C VAL A 270 -3.70 16.71 5.04
N HIS A 271 -3.73 15.96 6.14
CA HIS A 271 -2.72 14.95 6.47
C HIS A 271 -3.12 13.63 5.81
N VAL A 272 -2.26 13.02 4.99
CA VAL A 272 -2.62 11.89 4.13
C VAL A 272 -1.78 10.68 4.48
N LYS A 273 -2.39 9.66 5.08
CA LYS A 273 -1.65 8.48 5.57
C LYS A 273 -2.28 7.17 5.14
N ALA A 274 -1.50 6.26 4.56
CA ALA A 274 -1.98 4.91 4.23
C ALA A 274 -2.34 4.10 5.50
N SER A 275 -1.57 4.28 6.59
CA SER A 275 -1.72 3.59 7.88
C SER A 275 -1.32 4.53 9.01
N PHE A 276 -1.82 4.31 10.23
CA PHE A 276 -1.53 5.17 11.37
C PHE A 276 -0.11 4.96 11.94
N ALA A 277 0.28 3.70 12.16
CA ALA A 277 1.55 3.30 12.82
C ALA A 277 1.93 4.21 14.03
N GLU A 278 3.21 4.30 14.40
CA GLU A 278 3.71 5.37 15.27
C GLU A 278 3.70 6.74 14.58
N ARG A 279 3.80 6.78 13.25
CA ARG A 279 4.03 7.99 12.43
C ARG A 279 3.03 9.12 12.61
N ARG A 280 1.80 8.85 13.09
CA ARG A 280 0.85 9.93 13.41
C ARG A 280 1.39 10.92 14.45
N THR A 281 2.33 10.52 15.32
CA THR A 281 2.93 11.44 16.29
C THR A 281 3.72 12.56 15.63
N ASP A 282 4.19 12.36 14.39
CA ASP A 282 4.95 13.35 13.66
C ASP A 282 4.03 14.48 13.13
N ASP A 283 2.78 14.15 12.78
CA ASP A 283 1.81 15.12 12.24
C ASP A 283 1.01 15.83 13.33
N VAL A 284 0.87 15.21 14.51
CA VAL A 284 0.06 15.72 15.63
C VAL A 284 0.45 17.15 16.04
N PRO A 285 1.74 17.50 16.24
CA PRO A 285 2.11 18.86 16.62
C PRO A 285 1.63 19.93 15.62
N MET A 286 1.82 19.69 14.32
CA MET A 286 1.35 20.60 13.27
C MET A 286 -0.17 20.65 13.21
N SER A 287 -0.85 19.52 13.32
CA SER A 287 -2.31 19.49 13.23
C SER A 287 -2.95 20.23 14.42
N GLN A 288 -2.45 20.00 15.64
CA GLN A 288 -2.92 20.71 16.85
C GLN A 288 -2.73 22.23 16.74
N ALA A 289 -1.60 22.66 16.19
CA ALA A 289 -1.32 24.06 15.91
C ALA A 289 -2.37 24.71 15.03
N LEU A 290 -2.63 24.08 13.88
CA LEU A 290 -3.58 24.53 12.89
C LEU A 290 -5.00 24.56 13.47
N VAL A 291 -5.41 23.48 14.15
CA VAL A 291 -6.73 23.38 14.79
C VAL A 291 -6.92 24.47 15.85
N LYS A 292 -5.92 24.70 16.71
CA LYS A 292 -5.99 25.75 17.76
C LYS A 292 -6.11 27.14 17.16
N ALA A 293 -5.33 27.44 16.12
CA ALA A 293 -5.43 28.69 15.37
C ALA A 293 -6.77 28.78 14.58
N GLY A 294 -7.41 27.64 14.32
CA GLY A 294 -8.74 27.55 13.72
C GLY A 294 -8.73 27.24 12.22
N TYR A 295 -7.60 26.81 11.67
CA TYR A 295 -7.48 26.28 10.32
C TYR A 295 -8.07 24.86 10.22
N ILE A 296 -8.34 24.42 9.00
CA ILE A 296 -8.81 23.06 8.72
C ILE A 296 -7.60 22.11 8.77
N SER A 297 -7.66 21.03 9.56
CA SER A 297 -6.56 20.06 9.63
C SER A 297 -7.06 18.62 9.77
N PRO A 298 -7.72 18.06 8.75
CA PRO A 298 -8.25 16.72 8.81
C PRO A 298 -7.17 15.68 8.49
N LEU A 299 -7.36 14.48 9.03
CA LEU A 299 -6.64 13.28 8.63
C LEU A 299 -7.43 12.53 7.56
N TRP A 300 -6.80 12.22 6.44
CA TRP A 300 -7.33 11.40 5.36
C TRP A 300 -6.53 10.10 5.30
N THR A 301 -7.18 8.94 5.38
CA THR A 301 -6.44 7.68 5.56
C THR A 301 -7.07 6.45 4.93
N MET A 302 -6.22 5.52 4.49
CA MET A 302 -6.66 4.17 4.14
C MET A 302 -6.79 3.26 5.36
N ASP A 303 -6.36 3.66 6.57
CA ASP A 303 -6.36 2.84 7.79
C ASP A 303 -5.92 1.38 7.53
N CYS A 304 -4.80 1.20 6.83
CA CYS A 304 -4.30 -0.11 6.45
C CYS A 304 -3.61 -0.79 7.64
N LYS A 305 -4.22 -1.86 8.16
CA LYS A 305 -3.57 -2.78 9.10
C LYS A 305 -4.23 -4.16 9.06
N SER A 306 -3.43 -5.16 8.73
CA SER A 306 -3.79 -6.57 8.93
C SER A 306 -2.67 -7.30 9.68
N MET A 307 -3.06 -8.36 10.39
CA MET A 307 -2.12 -9.33 10.92
C MET A 307 -1.83 -10.40 9.85
N PRO A 308 -0.57 -10.82 9.67
CA PRO A 308 -0.26 -11.91 8.76
C PRO A 308 -1.03 -13.18 9.11
N SER A 309 -1.70 -13.77 8.12
CA SER A 309 -2.40 -15.06 8.22
C SER A 309 -2.69 -15.58 6.81
N ALA A 310 -3.16 -16.83 6.70
CA ALA A 310 -3.57 -17.42 5.42
C ALA A 310 -4.81 -16.73 4.80
N LYS A 311 -5.64 -16.08 5.61
CA LYS A 311 -6.81 -15.31 5.19
C LYS A 311 -6.78 -13.95 5.90
N PRO A 312 -5.87 -13.05 5.51
CA PRO A 312 -5.66 -11.80 6.23
C PRO A 312 -6.90 -10.91 6.15
N HIS A 313 -7.16 -10.21 7.25
CA HIS A 313 -8.28 -9.27 7.35
C HIS A 313 -7.74 -7.90 7.75
N ASN A 314 -8.02 -6.89 6.94
CA ASN A 314 -7.58 -5.52 7.15
C ASN A 314 -8.53 -4.79 8.10
N ARG A 315 -8.24 -4.86 9.40
CA ARG A 315 -9.07 -4.27 10.47
C ARG A 315 -8.79 -2.79 10.70
N GLY A 316 -7.68 -2.27 10.17
CA GLY A 316 -7.19 -0.95 10.55
C GLY A 316 -6.74 -0.85 12.00
N GLU A 317 -6.52 0.38 12.46
CA GLU A 317 -5.91 0.70 13.76
C GLU A 317 -6.80 1.56 14.66
N LEU A 318 -7.93 2.05 14.11
CA LEU A 318 -8.89 2.86 14.85
C LEU A 318 -9.77 2.05 15.83
N GLY A 319 -9.78 0.73 15.70
CA GLY A 319 -10.38 -0.17 16.69
C GLY A 319 -11.87 0.07 16.95
N THR A 320 -12.31 -0.32 18.15
CA THR A 320 -13.73 -0.25 18.57
C THR A 320 -14.19 1.18 18.86
N VAL A 321 -15.51 1.37 18.95
CA VAL A 321 -16.15 2.65 19.32
C VAL A 321 -16.60 2.66 20.77
N PHE A 322 -16.78 3.86 21.32
CA PHE A 322 -17.41 4.06 22.63
C PHE A 322 -18.74 4.79 22.46
N PHE A 323 -19.79 4.28 23.12
CA PHE A 323 -21.13 4.85 23.08
C PHE A 323 -21.43 5.77 24.27
N GLY A 324 -20.43 6.10 25.09
CA GLY A 324 -20.60 6.91 26.30
C GLY A 324 -21.10 6.11 27.52
N LYS A 325 -21.16 4.78 27.45
CA LYS A 325 -21.58 3.90 28.55
C LYS A 325 -20.67 2.69 28.67
N GLY A 326 -20.37 2.28 29.91
CA GLY A 326 -19.53 1.13 30.20
C GLY A 326 -18.03 1.41 30.08
N LYS A 327 -17.23 0.35 29.91
CA LYS A 327 -15.77 0.44 29.77
C LYS A 327 -15.39 0.96 28.39
N ASP A 328 -14.62 2.04 28.34
CA ASP A 328 -14.06 2.57 27.10
C ASP A 328 -12.90 1.69 26.61
N ALA A 329 -13.13 0.95 25.52
CA ALA A 329 -12.18 0.05 24.87
C ALA A 329 -11.60 0.61 23.56
N ARG A 330 -11.79 1.92 23.29
CA ARG A 330 -11.22 2.58 22.11
C ARG A 330 -9.69 2.54 22.14
N SER A 331 -9.07 2.44 20.97
CA SER A 331 -7.62 2.56 20.83
C SER A 331 -7.15 3.98 21.15
N ALA A 332 -5.88 4.13 21.54
CA ALA A 332 -5.28 5.46 21.73
C ALA A 332 -5.45 6.34 20.48
N LYS A 333 -5.19 5.77 19.29
CA LYS A 333 -5.38 6.42 17.98
C LYS A 333 -6.77 7.02 17.79
N ARG A 334 -7.81 6.33 18.26
CA ARG A 334 -9.18 6.85 18.18
C ARG A 334 -9.42 7.98 19.19
N LYS A 335 -8.87 7.87 20.40
CA LYS A 335 -9.00 8.92 21.43
C LYS A 335 -8.29 10.22 21.01
N ASP A 336 -7.11 10.10 20.39
CA ASP A 336 -6.36 11.21 19.79
C ASP A 336 -7.25 12.06 18.85
N ILE A 337 -8.20 11.43 18.15
CA ILE A 337 -9.16 12.10 17.27
C ILE A 337 -10.42 12.51 18.05
N GLU A 338 -11.12 11.54 18.64
CA GLU A 338 -12.47 11.76 19.18
C GLU A 338 -12.50 12.62 20.44
N ASP A 339 -11.50 12.48 21.31
CA ASP A 339 -11.47 13.15 22.61
C ASP A 339 -10.52 14.34 22.60
N ASP A 340 -9.37 14.20 21.95
CA ASP A 340 -8.32 15.21 21.99
C ASP A 340 -8.36 16.17 20.80
N ALA A 341 -9.07 15.80 19.72
CA ALA A 341 -9.16 16.58 18.47
C ALA A 341 -7.79 17.04 17.97
N PHE A 342 -6.79 16.14 17.99
CA PHE A 342 -5.49 16.42 17.39
C PHE A 342 -5.63 16.73 15.90
N PHE A 343 -6.65 16.17 15.25
CA PHE A 343 -7.08 16.52 13.90
C PHE A 343 -8.51 17.06 13.94
N SER A 344 -8.86 17.95 13.00
CA SER A 344 -10.20 18.55 12.94
C SER A 344 -11.30 17.54 12.56
N ALA A 345 -10.92 16.47 11.85
CA ALA A 345 -11.73 15.30 11.53
C ALA A 345 -10.84 14.17 11.01
N CYS A 346 -11.36 12.96 10.89
CA CYS A 346 -10.69 11.84 10.23
C CYS A 346 -11.60 11.18 9.19
N PHE A 347 -11.08 10.93 7.99
CA PHE A 347 -11.78 10.29 6.87
C PHE A 347 -11.06 9.01 6.50
N SER A 348 -11.66 7.88 6.86
CA SER A 348 -11.11 6.56 6.56
C SER A 348 -11.75 5.97 5.31
N TYR A 349 -10.94 5.40 4.43
CA TYR A 349 -11.36 4.66 3.22
C TYR A 349 -11.22 3.15 3.41
N ASN A 350 -11.18 2.71 4.68
CA ASN A 350 -11.34 1.32 5.06
C ASN A 350 -12.78 1.07 5.50
N LYS A 351 -13.50 0.22 4.77
CA LYS A 351 -14.88 -0.17 5.10
C LYS A 351 -14.99 -0.91 6.44
N ASN A 352 -13.88 -1.47 6.93
CA ASN A 352 -13.83 -2.13 8.23
C ASN A 352 -13.62 -1.15 9.39
N THR A 353 -13.31 0.11 9.12
CA THR A 353 -13.31 1.16 10.14
C THR A 353 -14.73 1.41 10.62
N VAL A 354 -14.90 1.56 11.93
CA VAL A 354 -16.20 1.95 12.51
C VAL A 354 -16.24 3.49 12.68
N PRO A 355 -17.23 4.21 12.14
CA PRO A 355 -17.31 5.66 12.29
C PRO A 355 -17.65 6.06 13.73
N THR A 356 -17.35 7.30 14.11
CA THR A 356 -17.73 7.84 15.43
C THR A 356 -19.26 7.86 15.56
N PRO A 357 -19.86 7.21 16.60
CA PRO A 357 -21.32 7.10 16.72
C PRO A 357 -22.02 8.46 16.78
N PRO A 358 -23.12 8.71 16.03
CA PRO A 358 -23.76 10.03 15.93
C PRO A 358 -24.09 10.70 17.28
N LYS A 359 -24.50 9.90 18.27
CA LYS A 359 -24.88 10.39 19.61
C LYS A 359 -23.69 10.55 20.57
N PHE A 360 -22.50 10.09 20.19
CA PHE A 360 -21.30 10.24 21.00
C PHE A 360 -20.78 11.69 20.90
N LYS A 361 -20.51 12.30 22.06
CA LYS A 361 -20.01 13.67 22.20
C LYS A 361 -18.50 13.71 21.95
N ALA A 362 -18.10 13.56 20.69
CA ALA A 362 -16.71 13.69 20.27
C ALA A 362 -16.36 15.15 19.91
N LYS A 363 -15.11 15.56 20.18
CA LYS A 363 -14.56 16.86 19.76
C LYS A 363 -14.27 16.90 18.26
N ALA A 364 -13.76 15.80 17.70
CA ALA A 364 -13.65 15.58 16.26
C ALA A 364 -14.18 14.19 15.90
N ARG A 365 -14.55 13.97 14.64
CA ARG A 365 -15.27 12.76 14.22
C ARG A 365 -14.49 11.95 13.20
N ILE A 366 -14.61 10.63 13.29
CA ILE A 366 -14.15 9.67 12.30
C ILE A 366 -15.33 9.34 11.37
N HIS A 367 -15.12 9.56 10.08
CA HIS A 367 -16.02 9.26 8.98
C HIS A 367 -15.45 8.10 8.17
N VAL A 368 -16.34 7.31 7.57
CA VAL A 368 -15.97 6.26 6.62
C VAL A 368 -16.47 6.67 5.24
N CYS A 369 -15.55 6.80 4.31
CA CYS A 369 -15.77 7.24 2.93
C CYS A 369 -15.50 6.11 1.93
N ASN A 370 -15.81 6.36 0.67
CA ASN A 370 -15.49 5.47 -0.45
C ASN A 370 -15.19 6.31 -1.70
N PHE A 371 -14.82 5.67 -2.81
CA PHE A 371 -14.46 6.35 -4.06
C PHE A 371 -15.60 6.41 -5.08
N SER A 372 -16.83 6.04 -4.70
CA SER A 372 -17.96 6.00 -5.63
C SER A 372 -18.51 7.39 -5.97
N ASN A 373 -18.32 8.38 -5.09
CA ASN A 373 -18.78 9.74 -5.25
C ASN A 373 -17.90 10.70 -4.45
N THR A 374 -17.55 11.83 -5.05
CA THR A 374 -16.74 12.89 -4.42
C THR A 374 -17.57 13.79 -3.51
N ASN A 375 -18.90 13.87 -3.69
CA ASN A 375 -19.80 14.62 -2.81
C ASN A 375 -20.11 13.81 -1.54
N ASP A 376 -19.09 13.56 -0.73
CA ASP A 376 -19.16 12.71 0.45
C ASP A 376 -18.90 13.49 1.76
N ALA A 377 -18.68 12.76 2.86
CA ALA A 377 -18.39 13.37 4.15
C ALA A 377 -17.14 14.27 4.15
N PHE A 378 -16.13 13.98 3.32
CA PHE A 378 -14.92 14.78 3.25
C PHE A 378 -15.20 16.14 2.63
N VAL A 379 -15.82 16.19 1.45
CA VAL A 379 -16.18 17.47 0.81
C VAL A 379 -17.14 18.27 1.66
N ASN A 380 -18.17 17.64 2.22
CA ASN A 380 -19.15 18.33 3.07
C ASN A 380 -18.48 18.95 4.31
N PHE A 381 -17.51 18.26 4.91
CA PHE A 381 -16.73 18.79 6.02
C PHE A 381 -15.89 20.00 5.61
N ILE A 382 -15.15 19.91 4.50
CA ILE A 382 -14.32 21.03 4.02
C ILE A 382 -15.17 22.27 3.71
N LEU A 383 -16.35 22.09 3.09
CA LEU A 383 -17.25 23.20 2.80
C LEU A 383 -17.81 23.85 4.08
N ALA A 384 -18.23 23.04 5.05
CA ALA A 384 -18.73 23.55 6.33
C ALA A 384 -17.63 24.29 7.12
N GLU A 385 -16.43 23.72 7.18
CA GLU A 385 -15.30 24.31 7.89
C GLU A 385 -14.75 25.55 7.21
N ARG A 386 -14.83 25.66 5.87
CA ARG A 386 -14.48 26.90 5.17
C ARG A 386 -15.32 28.07 5.64
N GLU A 387 -16.63 27.89 5.82
CA GLU A 387 -17.49 28.98 6.33
C GLU A 387 -17.10 29.40 7.74
N ARG A 388 -16.67 28.45 8.58
CA ARG A 388 -16.12 28.75 9.91
C ARG A 388 -14.80 29.52 9.83
N VAL A 389 -13.88 29.07 8.97
CA VAL A 389 -12.58 29.72 8.74
C VAL A 389 -12.76 31.13 8.21
N ARG A 390 -13.61 31.33 7.20
CA ARG A 390 -13.93 32.64 6.62
C ARG A 390 -14.40 33.64 7.68
N LYS A 391 -15.29 33.22 8.57
CA LYS A 391 -15.79 34.05 9.68
C LYS A 391 -14.71 34.40 10.70
N LYS A 392 -13.80 33.46 11.00
CA LYS A 392 -12.78 33.63 12.06
C LYS A 392 -11.54 34.38 11.57
N LEU A 393 -11.11 34.13 10.34
CA LEU A 393 -9.83 34.61 9.80
C LEU A 393 -9.98 35.74 8.77
N ALA A 394 -11.22 36.17 8.47
CA ALA A 394 -11.50 37.17 7.43
C ALA A 394 -10.87 36.83 6.06
N VAL A 395 -10.83 35.53 5.75
CA VAL A 395 -10.26 34.95 4.52
C VAL A 395 -11.33 34.79 3.45
#